data_AF-A0A9E6CNW0-F1
#
_entry.id   AF-A0A9E6CNW0-F1
#
_cell.length_a   1.000
_cell.length_b   1.000
_cell.length_c   1.000
_cell.angle_alpha   90.00
_cell.angle_beta   90.00
_cell.angle_gamma   90.00
#
_symmetry.space_group_name_H-M   'P 1'
#
loop_
_entity.id
_entity.type
_entity.pdbx_description
1 polymer ?
#
loop_
_entity_poly.entity_id
_entity_poly.type
_entity_poly.pdbx_seq_one_letter_code
_entity_poly.pdbx_strand_id
1 'polypeptide(L)'
;MVDKKVNSPLTSSLGRLFDGIAAICGIRYKVAFEGQAAMELEMLAGDNEKDVYDYEWKTADGHQILTRPIICGVAKDVARGIAPAVISCKFHQTLIRMFSDLCEVIRKENGLNRVVLSGGVFQNSLLLTGLINALEKRKFKVFSHSKVPANDGGISLGQALVAAAITGK
;
A
#
# COMPACT_ATOMS: atom_id res chain seq x y z
N MET A 1 -25.54 -7.91 -5.81
CA MET A 1 -25.53 -7.15 -4.54
C MET A 1 -24.81 -5.82 -4.69
N VAL A 2 -23.57 -5.81 -5.21
CA VAL A 2 -22.79 -4.58 -5.47
C VAL A 2 -23.54 -3.58 -6.37
N ASP A 3 -24.04 -4.00 -7.54
CA ASP A 3 -24.79 -3.09 -8.44
C ASP A 3 -26.06 -2.51 -7.80
N LYS A 4 -26.66 -3.27 -6.88
CA LYS A 4 -27.87 -2.88 -6.13
C LYS A 4 -27.54 -2.14 -4.83
N LYS A 5 -26.26 -1.90 -4.52
CA LYS A 5 -25.77 -1.26 -3.30
C LYS A 5 -26.25 -1.91 -1.99
N VAL A 6 -26.53 -3.22 -2.00
CA VAL A 6 -26.98 -3.96 -0.81
C VAL A 6 -25.76 -4.55 -0.10
N ASN A 7 -25.51 -4.14 1.15
CA ASN A 7 -24.38 -4.59 1.99
C ASN A 7 -23.02 -4.51 1.27
N SER A 8 -22.81 -3.46 0.48
CA SER A 8 -21.60 -3.25 -0.31
C SER A 8 -20.99 -1.87 -0.03
N PRO A 9 -20.43 -1.65 1.18
CA PRO A 9 -19.77 -0.38 1.51
C PRO A 9 -18.55 -0.15 0.61
N LEU A 10 -18.30 1.11 0.28
CA LEU A 10 -17.09 1.49 -0.44
C LEU A 10 -15.87 1.41 0.50
N THR A 11 -14.70 1.10 -0.05
CA THR A 11 -13.45 1.05 0.70
C THR A 11 -12.28 1.55 -0.15
N SER A 12 -11.35 2.25 0.49
CA SER A 12 -10.06 2.67 -0.04
C SER A 12 -8.90 1.93 0.65
N SER A 13 -9.19 0.80 1.31
CA SER A 13 -8.20 0.05 2.07
C SER A 13 -7.16 -0.60 1.16
N LEU A 14 -5.89 -0.27 1.39
CA LEU A 14 -4.77 -0.96 0.75
C LEU A 14 -4.75 -2.45 1.14
N GLY A 15 -5.10 -2.81 2.37
CA GLY A 15 -5.21 -4.21 2.79
C GLY A 15 -6.23 -5.00 1.97
N ARG A 16 -7.38 -4.41 1.66
CA ARG A 16 -8.38 -5.04 0.77
C ARG A 16 -7.89 -5.18 -0.67
N LEU A 17 -7.05 -4.26 -1.15
CA LEU A 17 -6.39 -4.40 -2.45
C LEU A 17 -5.42 -5.60 -2.42
N PHE A 18 -4.58 -5.73 -1.38
CA PHE A 18 -3.70 -6.90 -1.19
C PHE A 18 -4.49 -8.21 -1.19
N ASP A 19 -5.57 -8.29 -0.42
CA ASP A 19 -6.44 -9.47 -0.36
C ASP A 19 -7.01 -9.82 -1.75
N GLY A 20 -7.45 -8.80 -2.50
CA GLY A 20 -7.97 -8.95 -3.86
C GLY A 20 -6.91 -9.46 -4.84
N ILE A 21 -5.70 -8.91 -4.80
CA ILE A 21 -4.58 -9.38 -5.63
C ILE A 21 -4.21 -10.82 -5.28
N ALA A 22 -4.12 -11.17 -3.99
CA ALA A 22 -3.83 -12.54 -3.55
C ALA A 22 -4.87 -13.55 -4.04
N ALA A 23 -6.16 -13.17 -4.03
CA ALA A 23 -7.24 -13.99 -4.58
C ALA A 23 -7.15 -14.15 -6.11
N ILE A 24 -6.85 -13.08 -6.85
CA ILE A 24 -6.68 -13.14 -8.32
C ILE A 24 -5.50 -14.05 -8.69
N CYS A 25 -4.40 -14.00 -7.93
CA CYS A 25 -3.23 -14.86 -8.12
C CYS A 25 -3.48 -16.33 -7.72
N GLY A 26 -4.66 -16.68 -7.20
CA GLY A 26 -4.98 -18.03 -6.76
C GLY A 26 -4.29 -18.47 -5.47
N ILE A 27 -3.74 -17.53 -4.69
CA ILE A 27 -3.01 -17.83 -3.45
C ILE A 27 -4.01 -18.19 -2.34
N ARG A 28 -5.02 -17.32 -2.14
CA ARG A 28 -5.98 -17.49 -1.04
C ARG A 28 -7.36 -16.94 -1.39
N TYR A 29 -8.38 -17.77 -1.22
CA TYR A 29 -9.80 -17.37 -1.40
C TYR A 29 -10.57 -17.22 -0.08
N LYS A 30 -10.09 -17.83 1.00
CA LYS A 30 -10.70 -17.75 2.34
C LYS A 30 -9.61 -17.62 3.39
N VAL A 31 -9.66 -16.58 4.22
CA VAL A 31 -8.68 -16.32 5.28
C VAL A 31 -9.18 -16.86 6.63
N ALA A 32 -8.25 -17.29 7.48
CA ALA A 32 -8.49 -17.74 8.85
C ALA A 32 -8.31 -16.61 9.87
N PHE A 33 -7.53 -15.58 9.53
CA PHE A 33 -7.27 -14.40 10.35
C PHE A 33 -7.03 -13.17 9.46
N GLU A 34 -7.09 -11.99 10.06
CA GLU A 34 -6.91 -10.72 9.35
C GLU A 34 -5.48 -10.56 8.83
N GLY A 35 -5.35 -10.17 7.56
CA GLY A 35 -4.04 -9.95 6.92
C GLY A 35 -3.37 -11.21 6.36
N GLN A 36 -3.95 -12.41 6.55
CA GLN A 36 -3.33 -13.66 6.08
C GLN A 36 -2.97 -13.64 4.60
N ALA A 37 -3.90 -13.24 3.72
CA ALA A 37 -3.67 -13.26 2.28
C ALA A 37 -2.59 -12.24 1.86
N ALA A 38 -2.55 -11.07 2.51
CA ALA A 38 -1.50 -10.08 2.31
C ALA A 38 -0.11 -10.60 2.76
N MET A 39 -0.04 -11.30 3.89
CA MET A 39 1.20 -11.93 4.39
C MET A 39 1.70 -13.02 3.44
N GLU A 40 0.81 -13.92 3.00
CA GLU A 40 1.17 -14.98 2.04
C GLU A 40 1.64 -14.39 0.71
N LEU A 41 1.02 -13.30 0.24
CA LEU A 41 1.45 -12.59 -0.96
C LEU A 41 2.86 -11.99 -0.76
N GLU A 42 3.15 -11.34 0.37
CA GLU A 42 4.48 -10.83 0.71
C GLU A 42 5.54 -11.93 0.71
N MET A 43 5.27 -13.06 1.38
CA MET A 43 6.20 -14.19 1.49
C MET A 43 6.57 -14.82 0.14
N LEU A 44 5.70 -14.69 -0.86
CA LEU A 44 5.95 -15.19 -2.21
C LEU A 44 6.81 -14.26 -3.06
N ALA A 45 6.94 -12.98 -2.69
CA ALA A 45 7.69 -12.03 -3.50
C ALA A 45 9.18 -12.42 -3.55
N GLY A 46 9.71 -12.67 -4.75
CA GLY A 46 11.13 -12.93 -4.96
C GLY A 46 11.97 -11.65 -5.04
N ASP A 47 13.29 -11.79 -5.03
CA ASP A 47 14.24 -10.66 -4.91
C ASP A 47 14.58 -9.93 -6.22
N ASN A 48 14.18 -10.45 -7.39
CA ASN A 48 14.81 -10.08 -8.66
C ASN A 48 13.92 -9.38 -9.71
N GLU A 49 12.64 -9.10 -9.42
CA GLU A 49 11.77 -8.39 -10.36
C GLU A 49 11.82 -6.87 -10.13
N LYS A 50 11.98 -6.10 -11.22
CA LYS A 50 12.01 -4.63 -11.21
C LYS A 50 10.88 -4.01 -12.02
N ASP A 51 10.14 -4.84 -12.75
CA ASP A 51 8.98 -4.40 -13.48
C ASP A 51 7.91 -3.85 -12.55
N VAL A 52 7.07 -2.99 -13.11
CA VAL A 52 5.90 -2.42 -12.45
C VAL A 52 4.69 -2.56 -13.38
N TYR A 53 3.50 -2.51 -12.80
CA TYR A 53 2.27 -2.32 -13.56
C TYR A 53 2.07 -0.83 -13.85
N ASP A 54 1.27 -0.55 -14.88
CA ASP A 54 0.78 0.81 -15.12
C ASP A 54 -0.06 1.26 -13.92
N TYR A 55 0.07 2.53 -13.57
CA TYR A 55 -0.74 3.20 -12.55
C TYR A 55 -1.02 4.63 -12.98
N GLU A 56 -2.14 5.16 -12.50
CA GLU A 56 -2.56 6.52 -12.75
C GLU A 56 -3.33 7.05 -11.53
N TRP A 57 -3.42 8.37 -11.41
CA TRP A 57 -4.24 9.03 -10.40
C TRP A 57 -4.96 10.25 -11.00
N LYS A 58 -6.08 10.61 -10.38
CA LYS A 58 -6.83 11.84 -10.68
C LYS A 58 -6.50 12.91 -9.64
N THR A 59 -6.62 14.17 -10.02
CA THR A 59 -6.29 15.34 -9.17
C THR A 59 -7.49 16.21 -8.80
N ALA A 60 -8.71 15.81 -9.15
CA ALA A 60 -9.91 16.65 -9.03
C ALA A 60 -10.25 17.04 -7.58
N ASP A 61 -10.13 16.10 -6.63
CA ASP A 61 -10.42 16.29 -5.21
C ASP A 61 -9.26 15.72 -4.37
N GLY A 62 -8.07 16.26 -4.61
CA GLY A 62 -6.81 15.66 -4.16
C GLY A 62 -6.36 14.52 -5.09
N HIS A 63 -5.26 13.86 -4.70
CA HIS A 63 -4.68 12.79 -5.51
C HIS A 63 -5.36 11.45 -5.22
N GLN A 64 -6.17 10.96 -6.15
CA GLN A 64 -6.86 9.67 -6.06
C GLN A 64 -6.23 8.64 -7.00
N ILE A 65 -5.53 7.66 -6.43
CA ILE A 65 -4.97 6.53 -7.17
C ILE A 65 -6.09 5.67 -7.76
N LEU A 66 -5.99 5.35 -9.06
CA LEU A 66 -6.89 4.42 -9.72
C LEU A 66 -6.28 3.02 -9.67
N THR A 67 -6.96 2.08 -9.01
CA THR A 67 -6.47 0.70 -8.84
C THR A 67 -6.71 -0.19 -10.06
N ARG A 68 -7.59 0.23 -10.99
CA ARG A 68 -7.99 -0.56 -12.15
C ARG A 68 -6.81 -0.95 -13.05
N PRO A 69 -5.87 -0.07 -13.43
CA PRO A 69 -4.72 -0.46 -14.23
C PRO A 69 -3.87 -1.56 -13.59
N ILE A 70 -3.63 -1.46 -12.27
CA ILE A 70 -2.87 -2.45 -11.50
C ILE A 70 -3.61 -3.80 -11.49
N ILE A 71 -4.90 -3.81 -11.17
CA ILE A 71 -5.72 -5.03 -11.13
C ILE A 71 -5.79 -5.70 -12.51
N CYS A 72 -5.98 -4.92 -13.57
CA CYS A 72 -5.98 -5.43 -14.94
C CYS A 72 -4.61 -5.99 -15.35
N GLY A 73 -3.52 -5.35 -14.93
CA GLY A 73 -2.16 -5.83 -15.15
C GLY A 73 -1.92 -7.19 -14.51
N VAL A 74 -2.29 -7.32 -13.23
CA VAL A 74 -2.21 -8.58 -12.48
C VAL A 74 -3.05 -9.67 -13.16
N ALA A 75 -4.30 -9.37 -13.52
CA ALA A 75 -5.18 -10.36 -14.17
C ALA A 75 -4.63 -10.84 -15.53
N LYS A 76 -3.98 -9.96 -16.30
CA LYS A 76 -3.30 -10.33 -17.56
C LYS A 76 -2.12 -11.25 -17.32
N ASP A 77 -1.31 -10.99 -16.29
CA ASP A 77 -0.17 -11.84 -15.96
C ASP A 77 -0.62 -13.22 -15.48
N VAL A 78 -1.69 -13.29 -14.67
CA VAL A 78 -2.33 -14.57 -14.29
C VAL A 78 -2.83 -15.33 -15.52
N ALA A 79 -3.53 -14.65 -16.44
CA ALA A 79 -4.03 -15.27 -17.67
C ALA A 79 -2.91 -15.78 -18.61
N ARG A 80 -1.70 -15.22 -18.51
CA ARG A 80 -0.50 -15.65 -19.23
C ARG A 80 0.25 -16.78 -18.52
N GLY A 81 -0.20 -17.21 -17.33
CA GLY A 81 0.48 -18.24 -16.54
C GLY A 81 1.76 -17.76 -15.86
N ILE A 82 1.91 -16.45 -15.63
CA ILE A 82 3.05 -15.92 -14.87
C ILE A 82 2.95 -16.39 -13.42
N ALA A 83 4.08 -16.80 -12.84
CA ALA A 83 4.13 -17.33 -11.50
C ALA A 83 3.69 -16.27 -10.45
N PRO A 84 2.90 -16.66 -9.42
CA PRO A 84 2.45 -15.73 -8.37
C PRO A 84 3.57 -14.96 -7.67
N ALA A 85 4.76 -15.56 -7.53
CA ALA A 85 5.93 -14.92 -6.96
C ALA A 85 6.40 -13.68 -7.76
N VAL A 86 6.38 -13.78 -9.09
CA VAL A 86 6.75 -12.68 -10.00
C VAL A 86 5.70 -11.58 -9.94
N ILE A 87 4.42 -11.96 -10.00
CA ILE A 87 3.28 -11.04 -9.89
C ILE A 87 3.32 -10.29 -8.55
N SER A 88 3.60 -11.01 -7.45
CA SER A 88 3.71 -10.42 -6.12
C SER A 88 4.83 -9.39 -6.08
N CYS A 89 6.03 -9.73 -6.56
CA CYS A 89 7.14 -8.77 -6.57
C CYS A 89 6.81 -7.53 -7.42
N LYS A 90 6.30 -7.73 -8.64
CA LYS A 90 5.85 -6.65 -9.54
C LYS A 90 4.78 -5.76 -8.90
N PHE A 91 3.82 -6.34 -8.18
CA PHE A 91 2.79 -5.59 -7.44
C PHE A 91 3.41 -4.73 -6.33
N HIS A 92 4.30 -5.29 -5.50
CA HIS A 92 4.97 -4.53 -4.44
C HIS A 92 5.83 -3.40 -5.02
N GLN A 93 6.59 -3.66 -6.10
CA GLN A 93 7.37 -2.61 -6.78
C GLN A 93 6.48 -1.51 -7.37
N THR A 94 5.32 -1.88 -7.91
CA THR A 94 4.33 -0.92 -8.38
C THR A 94 3.90 0.03 -7.26
N LEU A 95 3.58 -0.50 -6.07
CA LEU A 95 3.20 0.32 -4.92
C LEU A 95 4.34 1.24 -4.47
N ILE A 96 5.56 0.71 -4.35
CA ILE A 96 6.75 1.48 -3.94
C ILE A 96 6.99 2.64 -4.91
N ARG A 97 6.95 2.36 -6.22
CA ARG A 97 7.18 3.35 -7.27
C ARG A 97 6.06 4.40 -7.28
N MET A 98 4.81 3.96 -7.29
CA MET A 98 3.63 4.82 -7.32
C MET A 98 3.58 5.77 -6.11
N PHE A 99 3.77 5.26 -4.89
CA PHE A 99 3.77 6.11 -3.69
C PHE A 99 4.95 7.08 -3.67
N SER A 100 6.12 6.66 -4.15
CA SER A 100 7.28 7.55 -4.25
C SER A 100 7.04 8.68 -5.25
N ASP A 101 6.45 8.37 -6.42
CA ASP A 101 6.11 9.37 -7.44
C ASP A 101 5.06 10.35 -6.92
N LEU A 102 4.04 9.84 -6.22
CA LEU A 102 3.01 10.69 -5.62
C LEU A 102 3.57 11.62 -4.53
N CYS A 103 4.49 11.14 -3.69
CA CYS A 103 5.16 11.99 -2.70
C CYS A 103 5.93 13.15 -3.36
N GLU A 104 6.57 12.92 -4.50
CA GLU A 104 7.26 13.99 -5.23
C GLU A 104 6.31 15.02 -5.82
N VAL A 105 5.15 14.59 -6.33
CA VAL A 105 4.10 15.52 -6.79
C VAL A 105 3.63 16.39 -5.63
N ILE A 106 3.28 15.77 -4.50
CA ILE A 106 2.83 16.50 -3.30
C ILE A 106 3.92 17.46 -2.78
N ARG A 107 5.20 17.05 -2.82
CA ARG A 107 6.33 17.93 -2.46
C ARG A 107 6.44 19.13 -3.38
N LYS A 108 6.28 18.96 -4.70
CA LYS A 108 6.33 20.08 -5.65
C LYS A 108 5.20 21.08 -5.41
N GLU A 109 4.02 20.59 -5.04
CA GLU A 109 2.84 21.41 -4.76
C GLU A 109 2.92 22.15 -3.41
N ASN A 110 3.51 21.54 -2.39
CA ASN A 110 3.40 22.02 -0.99
C ASN A 110 4.73 22.33 -0.30
N GLY A 111 5.87 22.02 -0.92
CA GLY A 111 7.20 22.18 -0.31
C GLY A 111 7.54 21.18 0.82
N LEU A 112 6.69 20.16 1.05
CA LEU A 112 6.88 19.19 2.13
C LEU A 112 8.01 18.21 1.83
N ASN A 113 8.91 17.98 2.81
CA ASN A 113 10.03 17.04 2.65
C ASN A 113 10.08 15.92 3.71
N ARG A 114 9.13 15.91 4.66
CA ARG A 114 9.03 14.87 5.69
C ARG A 114 7.89 13.92 5.34
N VAL A 115 8.17 12.62 5.30
CA VAL A 115 7.17 11.57 5.05
C VAL A 115 7.12 10.65 6.26
N VAL A 116 5.92 10.38 6.76
CA VAL A 116 5.70 9.45 7.88
C VAL A 116 4.93 8.24 7.35
N LEU A 117 5.45 7.04 7.56
CA LEU A 117 4.83 5.77 7.17
C LEU A 117 4.20 5.12 8.42
N SER A 118 2.90 4.86 8.37
CA SER A 118 2.11 4.33 9.49
C SER A 118 0.91 3.52 8.97
N GLY A 119 0.35 2.66 9.81
CA GLY A 119 -0.75 1.76 9.46
C GLY A 119 -0.28 0.32 9.31
N GLY A 120 -1.17 -0.65 9.59
CA GLY A 120 -0.84 -2.07 9.63
C GLY A 120 -0.25 -2.63 8.32
N VAL A 121 -0.53 -2.01 7.18
CA VAL A 121 0.06 -2.42 5.89
C VAL A 121 1.58 -2.25 5.85
N PHE A 122 2.16 -1.33 6.64
CA PHE A 122 3.62 -1.19 6.75
C PHE A 122 4.25 -2.20 7.72
N GLN A 123 3.49 -3.17 8.25
CA GLN A 123 4.09 -4.40 8.77
C GLN A 123 4.65 -5.28 7.64
N ASN A 124 4.25 -5.04 6.40
CA ASN A 124 4.88 -5.60 5.22
C ASN A 124 6.29 -5.02 5.05
N SER A 125 7.28 -5.87 5.28
CA SER A 125 8.71 -5.53 5.32
C SER A 125 9.24 -5.09 3.96
N LEU A 126 8.77 -5.74 2.89
CA LEU A 126 9.14 -5.43 1.51
C LEU A 126 8.67 -4.02 1.12
N LEU A 127 7.40 -3.71 1.38
CA LEU A 127 6.82 -2.41 1.10
C LEU A 127 7.46 -1.32 1.96
N LEU A 128 7.62 -1.55 3.27
CA LEU A 128 8.20 -0.56 4.19
C LEU A 128 9.64 -0.23 3.81
N THR A 129 10.50 -1.24 3.69
CA THR A 129 11.93 -1.05 3.41
C THR A 129 12.13 -0.51 1.99
N GLY A 130 11.38 -1.03 1.02
CA GLY A 130 11.43 -0.56 -0.36
C GLY A 130 11.02 0.91 -0.49
N LEU A 131 9.95 1.33 0.19
CA LEU A 131 9.48 2.71 0.14
C LEU A 131 10.42 3.68 0.89
N ILE A 132 10.96 3.30 2.05
CA ILE A 132 11.99 4.09 2.75
C ILE A 132 13.16 4.35 1.81
N ASN A 133 13.72 3.29 1.22
CA ASN A 133 14.86 3.39 0.31
C ASN A 133 14.55 4.27 -0.92
N ALA A 134 13.36 4.10 -1.51
CA ALA A 134 12.96 4.87 -2.69
C ALA A 134 12.77 6.37 -2.39
N LEU A 135 12.19 6.71 -1.23
CA LEU A 135 11.97 8.09 -0.81
C LEU A 135 13.27 8.77 -0.36
N GLU A 136 14.14 8.08 0.38
CA GLU A 136 15.44 8.62 0.80
C GLU A 136 16.36 8.91 -0.39
N LYS A 137 16.35 8.04 -1.42
CA LYS A 137 17.03 8.31 -2.71
C LYS A 137 16.55 9.61 -3.36
N ARG A 138 15.28 9.96 -3.16
CA ARG A 138 14.65 11.23 -3.61
C ARG A 138 14.81 12.37 -2.60
N LYS A 139 15.66 12.21 -1.59
CA LYS A 139 16.01 13.21 -0.57
C LYS A 139 14.88 13.58 0.40
N PHE A 140 13.86 12.74 0.53
CA PHE A 140 12.89 12.87 1.62
C PHE A 140 13.52 12.48 2.96
N LYS A 141 13.04 13.10 4.03
CA LYS A 141 13.28 12.61 5.40
C LYS A 141 12.12 11.70 5.79
N VAL A 142 12.40 10.40 5.87
CA VAL A 142 11.37 9.39 6.12
C VAL A 142 11.36 8.99 7.59
N PHE A 143 10.17 8.79 8.14
CA PHE A 143 9.95 8.32 9.51
C PHE A 143 8.99 7.14 9.48
N SER A 144 9.25 6.16 10.34
CA SER A 144 8.33 5.05 10.59
C SER A 144 8.31 4.74 12.08
N HIS A 145 7.36 3.90 12.48
CA HIS A 145 7.22 3.39 13.82
C HIS A 145 8.43 2.53 14.23
N SER A 146 8.80 2.60 15.51
CA SER A 146 9.92 1.84 16.08
C SER A 146 9.69 1.46 17.56
N LYS A 147 9.10 2.36 18.36
CA LYS A 147 8.81 2.12 19.79
C LYS A 147 7.39 1.66 20.07
N VAL A 148 6.46 2.00 19.19
CA VAL A 148 5.07 1.53 19.19
C VAL A 148 4.80 0.88 17.84
N PRO A 149 3.84 -0.05 17.74
CA PRO A 149 3.56 -0.72 16.47
C PRO A 149 2.87 0.23 15.49
N ALA A 150 3.09 0.02 14.19
CA ALA A 150 2.42 0.77 13.13
C ALA A 150 0.93 0.43 12.97
N ASN A 151 0.49 -0.69 13.55
CA ASN A 151 -0.89 -1.15 13.52
C ASN A 151 -1.72 -0.53 14.65
N ASP A 152 -2.94 -1.02 14.81
CA ASP A 152 -3.93 -0.46 15.72
C ASP A 152 -3.49 -0.45 17.19
N GLY A 153 -2.52 -1.30 17.57
CA GLY A 153 -1.90 -1.26 18.90
C GLY A 153 -1.17 0.05 19.22
N GLY A 154 -0.80 0.84 18.21
CA GLY A 154 -0.14 2.15 18.35
C GLY A 154 -1.07 3.35 18.31
N ILE A 155 -2.37 3.16 18.02
CA ILE A 155 -3.31 4.27 17.78
C ILE A 155 -3.47 5.18 19.00
N SER A 156 -3.49 4.61 20.20
CA SER A 156 -3.71 5.37 21.45
C SER A 156 -2.67 6.46 21.68
N LEU A 157 -1.40 6.22 21.31
CA LEU A 157 -0.35 7.22 21.40
C LEU A 157 -0.61 8.39 20.45
N GLY A 158 -1.00 8.11 19.21
CA GLY A 158 -1.37 9.12 18.22
C GLY A 158 -2.54 9.98 18.69
N GLN A 159 -3.58 9.35 19.24
CA GLN A 159 -4.74 10.02 19.81
C GLN A 159 -4.35 10.98 20.95
N ALA A 160 -3.53 10.51 21.90
CA ALA A 160 -3.09 11.32 23.03
C ALA A 160 -2.26 12.54 22.60
N LEU A 161 -1.33 12.37 21.65
CA LEU A 161 -0.48 13.47 21.17
C LEU A 161 -1.26 14.49 20.32
N VAL A 162 -2.19 14.04 19.49
CA VAL A 162 -3.07 14.95 18.74
C VAL A 162 -3.95 15.76 19.69
N ALA A 163 -4.52 15.12 20.72
CA ALA A 163 -5.31 15.81 21.74
C ALA A 163 -4.47 16.83 22.53
N ALA A 164 -3.24 16.47 22.93
CA ALA A 164 -2.31 17.39 23.60
C ALA A 164 -2.01 18.62 22.71
N ALA A 165 -1.65 18.39 21.44
CA ALA A 165 -1.35 19.45 20.49
C ALA A 165 -2.54 20.40 20.23
N ILE A 166 -3.77 19.87 20.15
CA ILE A 166 -4.98 20.70 19.97
C ILE A 166 -5.30 21.49 21.24
N THR A 167 -5.06 20.91 22.42
CA THR A 167 -5.40 21.54 23.71
C THR A 167 -4.30 22.47 24.25
N GLY A 168 -3.18 22.61 23.55
CA GLY A 168 -2.06 23.47 23.95
C GLY A 168 -1.33 22.99 25.20
N LYS A 169 -1.41 21.68 25.49
CA LYS A 169 -0.64 21.03 26.56
C LYS A 169 0.62 20.37 26.03
#